data_AF-A0A2W1JSR8-F1
#
_entry.id   AF-A0A2W1JSR8-F1
#
_cell.length_a   1.000
_cell.length_b   1.000
_cell.length_c   1.000
_cell.angle_alpha   90.00
_cell.angle_beta   90.00
_cell.angle_gamma   90.00
#
_symmetry.space_group_name_H-M   'P 1'
#
loop_
_entity.id
_entity.type
_entity.pdbx_description
1 polymer ?
#
loop_
_entity_poly.entity_id
_entity_poly.type
_entity_poly.pdbx_seq_one_letter_code
_entity_poly.pdbx_strand_id
1 'polypeptide(L)'
;MYKILVSVILCGFFYPTQGQNIIGSTEGAELSYIEEEYELIYKTRENDLASLYMQEEELKVLKSYIFRLFKEKEENDVLLQFLNDSVWLVYKDNTITLTRWVGHDSDNRQTSLGFSQTHYLKIFGLSRDKKTF
;
A
#
# COMPACT_ATOMS: atom_id res chain seq x y z
N MET A 1 11.14 54.91 -2.25
CA MET A 1 10.75 53.66 -1.57
C MET A 1 9.29 53.39 -1.87
N TYR A 2 9.00 52.48 -2.79
CA TYR A 2 7.63 52.01 -3.04
C TYR A 2 7.67 50.48 -3.03
N LYS A 3 6.99 49.88 -2.05
CA LYS A 3 6.76 48.43 -1.98
C LYS A 3 5.50 48.14 -2.80
N ILE A 4 5.66 47.53 -3.97
CA ILE A 4 4.55 46.95 -4.72
C ILE A 4 4.33 45.55 -4.14
N LEU A 5 3.22 45.40 -3.42
CA LEU A 5 2.74 44.12 -2.93
C LEU A 5 2.01 43.46 -4.10
N VAL A 6 2.66 42.53 -4.80
CA VAL A 6 1.99 41.67 -5.79
C VAL A 6 1.47 40.45 -5.03
N SER A 7 0.21 40.52 -4.60
CA SER A 7 -0.52 39.36 -4.12
C SER A 7 -0.87 38.49 -5.32
N VAL A 8 -0.04 37.48 -5.59
CA VAL A 8 -0.42 36.40 -6.51
C VAL A 8 -1.43 35.51 -5.78
N ILE A 9 -2.70 35.79 -5.98
CA ILE A 9 -3.77 34.86 -5.64
C ILE A 9 -3.68 33.71 -6.65
N LEU A 10 -3.08 32.59 -6.23
CA LEU A 10 -3.14 31.34 -6.96
C LEU A 10 -4.55 30.76 -6.80
N CYS A 11 -5.46 31.13 -7.71
CA CYS A 11 -6.72 30.43 -7.93
C CYS A 11 -6.53 29.41 -9.05
N GLY A 12 -6.90 28.15 -8.79
CA GLY A 12 -7.02 27.06 -9.77
C GLY A 12 -6.01 25.94 -9.48
N PHE A 13 -6.40 24.69 -9.25
CA PHE A 13 -7.53 23.93 -9.79
C PHE A 13 -8.18 23.05 -8.72
N PHE A 14 -9.44 23.30 -8.37
CA PHE A 14 -10.27 22.26 -7.78
C PHE A 14 -10.78 21.40 -8.94
N TYR A 15 -10.06 20.32 -9.25
CA TYR A 15 -10.69 19.20 -9.91
C TYR A 15 -11.73 18.63 -8.94
N PRO A 16 -12.95 18.29 -9.37
CA PRO A 16 -13.82 17.45 -8.55
C PRO A 16 -13.12 16.10 -8.42
N THR A 17 -12.41 15.90 -7.31
CA THR A 17 -11.85 14.59 -6.96
C THR A 17 -13.01 13.62 -6.87
N GLN A 18 -13.15 12.73 -7.87
CA GLN A 18 -13.85 11.47 -7.62
C GLN A 18 -13.17 10.86 -6.40
N GLY A 19 -13.96 10.71 -5.34
CA GLY A 19 -13.46 10.66 -3.97
C GLY A 19 -12.63 9.41 -3.72
N GLN A 20 -11.31 9.56 -3.74
CA GLN A 20 -10.41 8.58 -3.15
C GLN A 20 -10.77 8.45 -1.66
N ASN A 21 -11.25 7.28 -1.26
CA ASN A 21 -11.56 7.00 0.13
C ASN A 21 -10.34 6.32 0.76
N ILE A 22 -9.58 7.08 1.56
CA ILE A 22 -8.42 6.57 2.28
C ILE A 22 -8.90 5.64 3.39
N ILE A 23 -8.48 4.37 3.34
CA ILE A 23 -8.79 3.34 4.34
C ILE A 23 -7.79 3.40 5.48
N GLY A 24 -6.51 3.60 5.16
CA GLY A 24 -5.46 3.66 6.16
C GLY A 24 -4.11 4.02 5.57
N SER A 25 -3.26 4.66 6.38
CA SER A 25 -1.96 5.15 5.92
C SER A 25 -0.88 5.09 7.00
N THR A 26 0.37 5.15 6.53
CA THR A 26 1.59 5.26 7.31
C THR A 26 2.65 6.06 6.53
N GLU A 27 3.82 6.30 7.10
CA GLU A 27 4.88 7.13 6.48
C GLU A 27 5.39 6.58 5.13
N GLY A 28 5.13 5.30 4.84
CA GLY A 28 5.59 4.63 3.61
C GLY A 28 4.54 3.85 2.84
N ALA A 29 3.26 3.89 3.23
CA ALA A 29 2.20 3.22 2.47
C ALA A 29 0.82 3.79 2.77
N GLU A 30 -0.07 3.72 1.80
CA GLU A 30 -1.46 4.14 1.89
C GLU A 30 -2.35 3.16 1.11
N LEU A 31 -3.47 2.79 1.72
CA LEU A 31 -4.51 2.02 1.06
C LEU A 31 -5.74 2.91 0.87
N SER A 32 -6.25 2.96 -0.35
CA SER A 32 -7.47 3.67 -0.68
C SER A 32 -8.37 2.86 -1.61
N TYR A 33 -9.64 3.24 -1.67
CA TYR A 33 -10.60 2.74 -2.64
C TYR A 33 -10.90 3.82 -3.69
N ILE A 34 -10.71 3.49 -4.97
CA ILE A 34 -10.82 4.39 -6.12
C ILE A 34 -11.45 3.61 -7.28
N GLU A 35 -12.49 4.15 -7.91
CA GLU A 35 -13.05 3.61 -9.17
C GLU A 35 -13.28 2.09 -9.15
N GLU A 36 -13.89 1.59 -8.07
CA GLU A 36 -14.22 0.17 -7.85
C GLU A 36 -13.05 -0.75 -7.47
N GLU A 37 -11.82 -0.23 -7.40
CA GLU A 37 -10.63 -0.98 -7.02
C GLU A 37 -9.99 -0.47 -5.73
N TYR A 38 -9.20 -1.33 -5.09
CA TYR A 38 -8.31 -0.93 -4.01
C TYR A 38 -6.93 -0.60 -4.58
N GLU A 39 -6.39 0.55 -4.23
CA GLU A 39 -5.02 0.93 -4.55
C GLU A 39 -4.17 0.93 -3.27
N LEU A 40 -3.12 0.11 -3.27
CA LEU A 40 -2.06 0.17 -2.27
C LEU A 40 -0.86 0.92 -2.86
N ILE A 41 -0.64 2.14 -2.41
CA ILE A 41 0.56 2.93 -2.69
C ILE A 41 1.61 2.60 -1.64
N TYR A 42 2.86 2.39 -2.04
CA TYR A 42 3.96 2.13 -1.12
C TYR A 42 5.28 2.72 -1.61
N LYS A 43 6.14 3.10 -0.65
CA LYS A 43 7.52 3.48 -0.91
C LYS A 43 8.38 2.26 -1.24
N THR A 44 9.17 2.36 -2.30
CA THR A 44 10.17 1.35 -2.66
C THR A 44 11.47 1.55 -1.87
N ARG A 45 12.41 0.61 -2.02
CA ARG A 45 13.76 0.74 -1.42
C ARG A 45 14.56 1.90 -2.00
N GLU A 46 14.27 2.28 -3.23
CA GLU A 46 14.84 3.41 -3.95
C GLU A 46 14.17 4.75 -3.56
N ASN A 47 13.19 4.71 -2.65
CA ASN A 47 12.39 5.84 -2.18
C ASN A 47 11.48 6.45 -3.27
N ASP A 48 11.19 5.68 -4.31
CA ASP A 48 10.13 5.95 -5.28
C ASP A 48 8.77 5.48 -4.74
N LEU A 49 7.68 5.88 -5.41
CA LEU A 49 6.33 5.38 -5.12
C LEU A 49 5.91 4.36 -6.17
N ALA A 50 5.31 3.27 -5.72
CA ALA A 50 4.67 2.26 -6.55
C ALA A 50 3.24 2.01 -6.09
N SER A 51 2.37 1.66 -7.04
CA SER A 51 0.96 1.31 -6.79
C SER A 51 0.72 -0.16 -7.11
N LEU A 52 -0.15 -0.79 -6.33
CA LEU A 52 -0.71 -2.11 -6.59
C LEU A 52 -2.24 -1.98 -6.57
N TYR A 53 -2.87 -2.31 -7.69
CA TYR A 53 -4.33 -2.32 -7.82
C TYR A 53 -4.87 -3.72 -7.55
N MET A 54 -5.97 -3.81 -6.81
CA MET A 54 -6.56 -5.06 -6.35
C MET A 54 -8.07 -4.98 -6.30
N GLN A 55 -8.70 -6.11 -6.59
CA GLN A 55 -10.10 -6.37 -6.29
C GLN A 55 -10.29 -6.71 -4.81
N GLU A 56 -11.53 -6.65 -4.31
CA GLU A 56 -11.82 -6.90 -2.89
C GLU A 56 -11.34 -8.28 -2.41
N GLU A 57 -11.52 -9.31 -3.23
CA GLU A 57 -11.09 -10.68 -2.90
C GLU A 57 -9.55 -10.79 -2.84
N GLU A 58 -8.83 -10.07 -3.70
CA GLU A 58 -7.37 -10.04 -3.69
C GLU A 58 -6.85 -9.32 -2.44
N LEU A 59 -7.52 -8.23 -2.03
CA LEU A 59 -7.20 -7.56 -0.77
C LEU A 59 -7.45 -8.47 0.45
N LYS A 60 -8.53 -9.27 0.45
CA LYS A 60 -8.79 -10.27 1.50
C LYS A 60 -7.69 -11.32 1.57
N VAL A 61 -7.27 -11.85 0.42
CA VAL A 61 -6.15 -12.80 0.31
C VAL A 61 -4.86 -12.16 0.82
N LEU A 62 -4.52 -10.97 0.35
CA LEU A 62 -3.33 -10.24 0.76
C LEU A 62 -3.27 -10.07 2.29
N LYS A 63 -4.36 -9.58 2.89
CA LYS A 63 -4.48 -9.41 4.35
C LYS A 63 -4.25 -10.74 5.08
N SER A 64 -4.91 -11.81 4.64
CA SER A 64 -4.82 -13.13 5.26
C SER A 64 -3.37 -13.62 5.31
N TYR A 65 -2.67 -13.59 4.18
CA TYR A 65 -1.29 -14.09 4.09
C TYR A 65 -0.29 -13.21 4.84
N ILE A 66 -0.45 -11.89 4.82
CA ILE A 66 0.39 -10.98 5.61
C ILE A 66 0.28 -11.32 7.10
N PHE A 67 -0.94 -11.46 7.64
CA PHE A 67 -1.11 -11.79 9.05
C PHE A 67 -0.73 -13.24 9.37
N ARG A 68 -0.88 -14.17 8.42
CA ARG A 68 -0.36 -15.54 8.56
C ARG A 68 1.16 -15.54 8.73
N LEU A 69 1.90 -14.83 7.88
CA LEU A 69 3.36 -14.73 7.96
C LEU A 69 3.85 -14.15 9.30
N PHE A 70 3.13 -13.20 9.90
CA PHE A 70 3.46 -12.71 11.25
C PHE A 70 3.24 -13.75 12.36
N LYS A 71 2.32 -14.70 12.14
CA LYS A 71 1.97 -15.76 13.11
C LYS A 71 2.85 -17.00 12.95
N GLU A 72 3.07 -17.43 11.72
CA GLU A 72 3.71 -18.69 11.33
C GLU A 72 5.14 -18.42 10.83
N LYS A 73 6.04 -18.14 11.76
CA LYS A 73 7.44 -17.72 11.49
C LYS A 73 8.31 -18.78 10.82
N GLU A 74 7.79 -19.97 10.55
CA GLU A 74 8.50 -21.07 9.87
C GLU A 74 8.39 -20.97 8.34
N GLU A 75 7.32 -20.32 7.83
CA GLU A 75 7.21 -19.91 6.42
C GLU A 75 7.69 -18.47 6.28
N ASN A 76 8.76 -18.26 5.50
CA ASN A 76 9.39 -16.94 5.37
C ASN A 76 8.90 -16.17 4.14
N ASP A 77 8.24 -16.81 3.19
CA ASP A 77 7.74 -16.14 1.99
C ASP A 77 6.53 -16.84 1.37
N VAL A 78 5.81 -16.10 0.52
CA VAL A 78 4.71 -16.62 -0.29
C VAL A 78 4.56 -15.79 -1.57
N LEU A 79 4.29 -16.46 -2.69
CA LEU A 79 3.93 -15.83 -3.95
C LEU A 79 2.42 -15.91 -4.17
N LEU A 80 1.77 -14.75 -4.26
CA LEU A 80 0.36 -14.59 -4.60
C LEU A 80 0.23 -14.24 -6.08
N GLN A 81 -0.76 -14.81 -6.76
CA GLN A 81 -1.12 -14.43 -8.14
C GLN A 81 -2.44 -13.69 -8.11
N PHE A 82 -2.41 -12.41 -8.46
CA PHE A 82 -3.58 -11.57 -8.69
C PHE A 82 -3.93 -11.55 -10.17
N LEU A 83 -4.95 -10.82 -10.57
CA LEU A 83 -5.42 -10.79 -11.96
C LEU A 83 -4.39 -10.17 -12.90
N ASN A 84 -3.77 -9.07 -12.46
CA ASN A 84 -2.87 -8.27 -13.29
C ASN A 84 -1.39 -8.40 -12.88
N ASP A 85 -1.13 -8.80 -11.64
CA ASP A 85 0.21 -8.79 -11.06
C ASP A 85 0.46 -10.04 -10.21
N SER A 86 1.72 -10.36 -9.96
CA SER A 86 2.07 -11.27 -8.87
C SER A 86 2.66 -10.50 -7.70
N VAL A 87 2.41 -10.98 -6.49
CA VAL A 87 2.86 -10.34 -5.26
C VAL A 87 3.63 -11.35 -4.43
N TRP A 88 4.93 -11.13 -4.32
CA TRP A 88 5.81 -11.93 -3.47
C TRP A 88 5.96 -11.25 -2.11
N LEU A 89 5.46 -11.89 -1.06
CA LEU A 89 5.59 -11.44 0.32
C LEU A 89 6.75 -12.17 0.99
N VAL A 90 7.62 -11.43 1.67
CA VAL A 90 8.76 -12.00 2.39
C VAL A 90 8.77 -11.48 3.82
N TYR A 91 8.67 -12.37 4.79
CA TYR A 91 8.84 -12.10 6.22
C TYR A 91 10.32 -12.20 6.61
N LYS A 92 10.86 -11.10 7.14
CA LYS A 92 12.23 -11.03 7.65
C LYS A 92 12.34 -9.93 8.70
N ASP A 93 13.09 -10.20 9.77
CA ASP A 93 13.41 -9.21 10.82
C ASP A 93 12.17 -8.52 11.41
N ASN A 94 11.10 -9.29 11.68
CA ASN A 94 9.80 -8.81 12.16
C ASN A 94 9.08 -7.81 11.23
N THR A 95 9.42 -7.82 9.94
CA THR A 95 8.77 -7.04 8.90
C THR A 95 8.38 -7.93 7.74
N ILE A 96 7.42 -7.48 6.94
CA ILE A 96 7.10 -8.09 5.64
C ILE A 96 7.41 -7.06 4.57
N THR A 97 8.15 -7.48 3.55
CA THR A 97 8.30 -6.73 2.30
C THR A 97 7.37 -7.30 1.25
N LEU A 98 6.76 -6.41 0.47
CA LEU A 98 5.95 -6.76 -0.68
C LEU A 98 6.76 -6.50 -1.95
N THR A 99 6.87 -7.49 -2.82
CA THR A 99 7.46 -7.31 -4.16
C THR A 99 6.39 -7.58 -5.21
N ARG A 100 5.96 -6.52 -5.89
CA ARG A 100 5.06 -6.62 -7.04
C ARG A 100 5.86 -7.03 -8.27
N TRP A 101 5.36 -8.00 -9.02
CA TRP A 101 5.84 -8.41 -10.33
C TRP A 101 4.82 -7.92 -11.33
N VAL A 102 5.14 -6.82 -12.00
CA VAL A 102 4.19 -6.11 -12.86
C VAL A 102 3.84 -6.99 -14.05
N GLY A 103 2.55 -7.26 -14.28
CA GLY A 103 2.15 -8.14 -15.38
C GLY A 103 2.66 -9.58 -15.24
N HIS A 104 2.89 -10.05 -14.00
CA HIS A 104 3.52 -11.35 -13.69
C HIS A 104 4.97 -11.50 -14.14
N ASP A 105 5.62 -10.41 -14.53
CA ASP A 105 7.02 -10.43 -14.96
C ASP A 105 7.97 -10.29 -13.77
N SER A 106 8.72 -11.35 -13.48
CA SER A 106 9.73 -11.34 -12.42
C SER A 106 10.92 -10.44 -12.74
N ASP A 107 11.12 -9.98 -13.97
CA ASP A 107 12.18 -9.01 -14.27
C ASP A 107 11.72 -7.56 -14.03
N ASN A 108 10.41 -7.32 -14.00
CA ASN A 108 9.81 -6.02 -13.68
C ASN A 108 9.27 -5.99 -12.24
N ARG A 109 10.21 -5.83 -11.28
CA ARG A 109 9.93 -5.87 -9.84
C ARG A 109 9.89 -4.50 -9.19
N GLN A 110 8.90 -4.29 -8.33
CA GLN A 110 8.82 -3.14 -7.42
C GLN A 110 8.75 -3.66 -5.98
N THR A 111 9.81 -3.46 -5.21
CA THR A 111 9.91 -3.96 -3.83
C THR A 111 9.71 -2.83 -2.83
N SER A 112 8.74 -3.03 -1.93
CA SER A 112 8.45 -2.09 -0.85
C SER A 112 9.56 -2.05 0.22
N LEU A 113 9.53 -0.99 1.03
CA LEU A 113 10.13 -1.03 2.37
C LEU A 113 9.51 -2.15 3.22
N GLY A 114 10.22 -2.59 4.26
CA GLY A 114 9.71 -3.58 5.20
C GLY A 114 8.70 -2.93 6.16
N PHE A 115 7.49 -3.50 6.25
CA PHE A 115 6.44 -3.03 7.14
C PHE A 115 6.22 -4.02 8.28
N SER A 116 6.14 -3.53 9.53
CA SER A 116 5.80 -4.37 10.68
C SER A 116 4.29 -4.67 10.73
N GLN A 117 3.89 -5.60 11.59
CA GLN A 117 2.47 -5.92 11.79
C GLN A 117 1.63 -4.69 12.19
N THR A 118 2.19 -3.76 12.96
CA THR A 118 1.50 -2.53 13.35
C THR A 118 1.33 -1.56 12.19
N HIS A 119 2.25 -1.56 11.22
CA HIS A 119 2.08 -0.80 9.99
C HIS A 119 0.92 -1.37 9.17
N TYR A 120 0.88 -2.69 8.97
CA TYR A 120 -0.21 -3.32 8.21
C TYR A 120 -1.58 -3.15 8.86
N LEU A 121 -1.68 -3.20 10.19
CA LEU A 121 -2.92 -2.87 10.89
C LEU A 121 -3.39 -1.44 10.54
N LYS A 122 -2.48 -0.45 10.55
CA LYS A 122 -2.80 0.93 10.18
C LYS A 122 -3.18 1.06 8.70
N ILE A 123 -2.40 0.47 7.80
CA ILE A 123 -2.65 0.48 6.35
C ILE A 123 -4.05 -0.10 6.05
N PHE A 124 -4.43 -1.18 6.73
CA PHE A 124 -5.72 -1.84 6.51
C PHE A 124 -6.89 -1.23 7.29
N GLY A 125 -6.70 -0.10 7.97
CA GLY A 125 -7.75 0.54 8.77
C GLY A 125 -8.21 -0.30 9.96
N LEU A 126 -7.38 -1.22 10.45
CA LEU A 126 -7.69 -2.13 11.54
C LEU A 126 -7.18 -1.55 12.88
N SER A 127 -8.09 -1.33 13.84
CA SER A 127 -7.68 -1.09 15.22
C SER A 127 -7.33 -2.42 15.91
N ARG A 128 -6.48 -2.37 16.94
CA ARG A 128 -6.18 -3.53 17.80
C ARG A 128 -7.35 -3.91 18.73
N ASP A 129 -8.56 -3.42 18.48
CA ASP A 129 -9.71 -3.79 19.31
C ASP A 129 -10.02 -5.28 19.14
N LYS A 130 -9.99 -5.98 20.27
CA LYS A 130 -9.91 -7.45 20.45
C LYS A 130 -11.04 -8.30 19.83
N LYS A 131 -11.87 -7.80 18.91
CA LYS A 131 -13.10 -8.48 18.46
C LYS A 131 -13.11 -9.00 17.03
N THR A 132 -12.03 -8.88 16.25
CA THR A 132 -12.11 -9.16 14.81
C THR A 132 -10.93 -9.95 14.23
N PHE A 133 -10.30 -10.82 15.03
CA PHE A 133 -9.32 -11.81 14.54
C PHE A 133 -9.75 -13.23 14.93
#